data_AF-A0A7Y1U7S7-F1
#
_entry.id   AF-A0A7Y1U7S7-F1
#
_cell.length_a   1.000
_cell.length_b   1.000
_cell.length_c   1.000
_cell.angle_alpha   90.00
_cell.angle_beta   90.00
_cell.angle_gamma   90.00
#
_symmetry.space_group_name_H-M   'P 1'
#
loop_
_entity.id
_entity.type
_entity.pdbx_description
1 polymer ?
#
loop_
_entity_poly.entity_id
_entity_poly.type
_entity_poly.pdbx_seq_one_letter_code
_entity_poly.pdbx_strand_id
1 'polypeptide(L)'
;GRDTLVFTGPERLSKEYDIPVVMGRIIREKRGRYSVEFEVLTMDPRSTAEGEITVRSNRDVEALIRKYPEQWLWSHKRWKHTRNGE
;
A
#
# COMPACT_ATOMS: atom_id res chain seq x y z
N GLY A 1 -12.95 -5.51 -5.27
CA GLY A 1 -12.45 -4.80 -4.07
C GLY A 1 -13.61 -4.10 -3.38
N ARG A 2 -13.38 -3.51 -2.20
CA ARG A 2 -14.35 -2.66 -1.49
C ARG A 2 -13.72 -1.29 -1.26
N ASP A 3 -14.46 -0.23 -1.59
CA ASP A 3 -14.01 1.14 -1.39
C ASP A 3 -13.77 1.42 0.10
N THR A 4 -12.69 2.14 0.37
CA THR A 4 -12.36 2.65 1.71
C THR A 4 -11.48 3.89 1.57
N LEU A 5 -11.39 4.68 2.62
CA LEU A 5 -10.46 5.81 2.70
C LEU A 5 -9.02 5.29 2.65
N VAL A 6 -8.17 5.91 1.85
CA VAL A 6 -6.74 5.57 1.75
C VAL A 6 -5.92 6.83 1.96
N PHE A 7 -4.79 6.68 2.64
CA PHE A 7 -3.82 7.76 2.77
C PHE A 7 -3.09 7.98 1.45
N THR A 8 -3.27 9.15 0.83
CA THR A 8 -2.71 9.50 -0.49
C THR A 8 -1.44 10.35 -0.41
N GLY A 9 -0.91 10.59 0.80
CA GLY A 9 0.29 11.39 1.02
C GLY A 9 1.50 10.98 0.17
N PRO A 10 1.84 9.66 0.08
CA PRO A 10 2.99 9.23 -0.71
C PRO A 10 2.88 9.60 -2.19
N GLU A 11 1.70 9.42 -2.79
CA GLU A 11 1.47 9.76 -4.19
C GLU A 11 1.47 11.28 -4.42
N ARG A 12 0.84 12.05 -3.52
CA ARG A 12 0.81 13.50 -3.66
C ARG A 12 2.21 14.10 -3.58
N LEU A 13 2.98 13.69 -2.57
CA LEU A 13 4.34 14.17 -2.37
C LEU A 13 5.27 13.69 -3.49
N SER A 14 5.13 12.45 -3.96
CA SER A 14 5.97 11.95 -5.05
C SER A 14 5.75 12.74 -6.34
N LYS A 15 4.50 13.07 -6.69
CA LYS A 15 4.17 13.89 -7.86
C LYS A 15 4.63 15.34 -7.73
N GLU A 16 4.40 15.94 -6.56
CA GLU A 16 4.78 17.33 -6.29
C GLU A 16 6.29 17.53 -6.43
N TYR A 17 7.06 16.66 -5.77
CA TYR A 17 8.52 16.79 -5.67
C TYR A 17 9.31 15.93 -6.67
N ASP A 18 8.62 15.20 -7.57
CA ASP A 18 9.23 14.32 -8.57
C ASP A 18 10.12 13.21 -7.97
N ILE A 19 9.62 12.57 -6.92
CA ILE A 19 10.39 11.58 -6.14
C ILE A 19 9.97 10.16 -6.53
N PRO A 20 10.91 9.28 -6.94
CA PRO A 20 10.63 7.87 -7.16
C PRO A 20 9.95 7.20 -5.96
N VAL A 21 9.02 6.28 -6.22
CA VAL A 21 8.27 5.58 -5.17
C VAL A 21 8.70 4.11 -5.12
N VAL A 22 9.13 3.67 -3.94
CA VAL A 22 9.52 2.30 -3.66
C VAL A 22 8.60 1.72 -2.57
N MET A 23 8.00 0.57 -2.85
CA MET A 23 7.25 -0.21 -1.88
C MET A 23 8.20 -1.07 -1.05
N GLY A 24 8.10 -0.98 0.27
CA GLY A 24 8.78 -1.88 1.20
C GLY A 24 7.82 -2.92 1.77
N ARG A 25 8.22 -4.19 1.75
CA ARG A 25 7.46 -5.30 2.37
C ARG A 25 8.30 -5.86 3.49
N ILE A 26 7.71 -5.98 4.67
CA ILE A 26 8.35 -6.59 5.84
C ILE A 26 7.62 -7.91 6.11
N ILE A 27 8.35 -9.02 6.01
CA ILE A 27 7.79 -10.36 6.16
C ILE A 27 8.47 -11.03 7.36
N ARG A 28 7.67 -11.52 8.30
CA ARG A 28 8.18 -12.32 9.42
C ARG A 28 8.40 -13.75 8.96
N GLU A 29 9.65 -14.15 8.86
CA GLU A 29 10.05 -15.51 8.48
C GLU A 29 9.92 -16.51 9.65
N LYS A 30 10.27 -16.06 10.86
CA LYS A 30 10.07 -16.78 12.14
C LYS A 30 10.23 -15.80 13.30
N ARG A 31 10.02 -16.24 14.54
CA ARG A 31 10.22 -15.39 15.73
C ARG A 31 11.62 -14.76 15.71
N GLY A 32 11.67 -13.43 15.74
CA GLY A 32 12.91 -12.66 15.74
C GLY A 32 13.66 -12.58 14.41
N ARG A 33 13.10 -13.09 13.29
CA ARG A 33 13.71 -13.00 11.96
C ARG A 33 12.72 -12.46 10.94
N TYR A 34 13.10 -11.39 10.27
CA TYR A 34 12.31 -10.71 9.26
C TYR A 34 13.11 -10.56 7.98
N SER A 35 12.45 -10.67 6.83
CA SER A 35 12.96 -10.27 5.54
C SER A 35 12.33 -8.93 5.15
N VAL A 36 13.08 -8.13 4.41
CA VAL A 36 12.60 -6.86 3.84
C VAL A 36 12.83 -6.92 2.35
N GLU A 37 11.75 -6.76 1.58
CA GLU A 37 11.77 -6.70 0.13
C GLU A 37 11.42 -5.29 -0.32
N PHE A 38 12.08 -4.82 -1.38
CA PHE A 38 11.82 -3.53 -1.99
C PHE A 38 11.42 -3.72 -3.45
N GLU A 39 10.37 -3.03 -3.88
CA GLU A 39 9.97 -2.96 -5.29
C GLU A 39 9.77 -1.50 -5.70
N VAL A 40 10.31 -1.12 -6.86
CA VAL A 40 10.05 0.20 -7.45
C VAL A 40 8.63 0.22 -8.02
N LEU A 41 7.78 1.08 -7.46
CA LEU A 41 6.43 1.32 -7.97
C LEU A 41 6.44 2.27 -9.17
N THR A 42 7.29 3.30 -9.14
CA THR A 42 7.55 4.16 -10.29
C THR A 42 8.85 4.93 -10.09
N MET A 43 9.59 5.15 -11.17
CA MET A 43 10.72 6.09 -11.22
C MET A 43 10.31 7.48 -11.70
N ASP A 44 9.13 7.61 -12.30
CA ASP A 44 8.61 8.84 -12.87
C ASP A 44 7.17 9.02 -12.36
N PRO A 45 6.98 9.62 -11.18
CA PRO A 45 5.67 9.74 -10.57
C PRO A 45 4.76 10.73 -11.32
N ARG A 46 5.33 11.71 -12.04
CA ARG A 46 4.56 12.75 -12.74
C ARG A 46 3.87 12.23 -14.00
N SER A 47 4.38 11.16 -14.60
CA SER A 47 3.73 10.51 -15.74
C SER A 47 2.61 9.54 -15.36
N THR A 48 2.44 9.20 -14.07
CA THR A 48 1.37 8.28 -13.65
C THR A 48 0.02 8.99 -13.58
N ALA A 49 -1.06 8.26 -13.87
CA ALA A 49 -2.42 8.78 -13.69
C ALA A 49 -2.72 9.09 -12.21
N GLU A 50 -3.72 9.93 -11.95
CA GLU A 50 -4.19 10.20 -10.58
C GLU A 50 -4.71 8.91 -9.93
N GLY A 51 -4.25 8.64 -8.72
CA GLY A 51 -4.56 7.44 -7.94
C GLY A 51 -3.75 6.19 -8.32
N GLU A 52 -2.97 6.22 -9.40
CA GLU A 52 -2.31 5.02 -9.94
C GLU A 52 -1.30 4.43 -8.94
N ILE A 53 -0.45 5.27 -8.36
CA ILE A 53 0.58 4.86 -7.39
C ILE A 53 -0.10 4.28 -6.14
N THR A 54 -1.16 4.94 -5.67
CA THR A 54 -1.95 4.51 -4.51
C THR A 54 -2.61 3.15 -4.77
N VAL A 55 -3.22 2.95 -5.94
CA VAL A 55 -3.85 1.69 -6.33
C VAL A 55 -2.82 0.56 -6.44
N ARG A 56 -1.65 0.83 -7.05
CA ARG A 56 -0.58 -0.16 -7.15
C ARG A 56 -0.07 -0.58 -5.77
N SER A 57 0.17 0.39 -4.88
CA SER A 57 0.55 0.14 -3.49
C SER A 57 -0.47 -0.72 -2.75
N ASN A 58 -1.77 -0.47 -2.93
CA ASN A 58 -2.83 -1.27 -2.31
C ASN A 58 -2.90 -2.69 -2.86
N ARG A 59 -2.66 -2.90 -4.16
CA ARG A 59 -2.59 -4.24 -4.77
C ARG A 59 -1.44 -5.06 -4.18
N ASP A 60 -0.30 -4.43 -3.94
CA ASP A 60 0.85 -5.06 -3.29
C ASP A 60 0.52 -5.49 -1.86
N VAL A 61 -0.13 -4.60 -1.09
CA VAL A 61 -0.60 -4.93 0.27
C VAL A 61 -1.61 -6.09 0.23
N GLU A 62 -2.57 -6.06 -0.70
CA GLU A 62 -3.54 -7.14 -0.87
C GLU A 62 -2.87 -8.48 -1.20
N ALA A 63 -1.87 -8.48 -2.09
CA ALA A 63 -1.09 -9.67 -2.41
C ALA A 63 -0.33 -10.20 -1.18
N LEU A 64 0.27 -9.30 -0.38
CA LEU A 64 0.97 -9.67 0.84
C LEU A 64 0.04 -10.27 1.90
N ILE A 65 -1.15 -9.69 2.09
CA ILE A 65 -2.18 -10.22 3.00
C ILE A 65 -2.67 -11.58 2.53
N ARG A 66 -2.89 -11.79 1.22
CA ARG A 66 -3.29 -13.10 0.70
C ARG A 66 -2.23 -14.16 0.91
N LYS A 67 -0.95 -13.79 0.82
CA LYS A 67 0.19 -14.70 1.01
C LYS A 67 0.47 -15.00 2.49
N TYR A 68 0.32 -14.01 3.37
CA TYR A 68 0.61 -14.09 4.80
C TYR A 68 -0.53 -13.48 5.65
N PRO A 69 -1.75 -14.05 5.59
CA PRO A 69 -2.91 -13.45 6.26
C PRO A 69 -2.71 -13.34 7.77
N GLU A 70 -1.98 -14.25 8.40
CA GLU A 70 -1.67 -14.24 9.82
C GLU A 70 -0.78 -13.08 10.28
N GLN A 71 -0.11 -12.40 9.34
CA GLN A 71 0.78 -11.27 9.64
C GLN A 71 0.07 -9.91 9.53
N TRP A 72 -1.16 -9.90 9.01
CA TRP A 72 -1.97 -8.69 8.93
C TRP A 72 -2.65 -8.35 10.26
N LEU A 73 -2.73 -7.06 10.59
CA LEU A 73 -3.39 -6.56 11.78
C LEU A 73 -4.92 -6.52 11.59
N TRP A 74 -5.58 -7.67 11.67
CA TRP A 74 -7.03 -7.80 11.48
C TRP A 74 -7.90 -7.05 12.51
N SER A 75 -7.31 -6.60 13.62
CA SER A 75 -7.99 -5.76 14.61
C SER A 75 -8.33 -4.36 14.07
N HIS A 76 -7.70 -3.92 12.97
CA HIS A 76 -7.99 -2.64 12.35
C HIS A 76 -9.32 -2.68 11.59
N LYS A 77 -10.31 -1.85 12.02
CA LYS A 77 -11.61 -1.69 11.34
C LYS A 77 -11.48 -0.91 10.02
N ARG A 78 -10.80 -1.49 9.04
CA ARG A 78 -10.40 -0.84 7.77
C ARG A 78 -11.59 -0.30 6.95
N TRP A 79 -12.76 -0.92 7.06
CA TRP A 79 -13.98 -0.55 6.32
C TRP A 79 -15.05 0.10 7.21
N LYS A 80 -14.64 0.81 8.27
CA LYS A 80 -15.56 1.55 9.15
C LYS A 80 -16.37 2.62 8.41
N HIS A 81 -15.76 3.27 7.42
CA HIS A 81 -16.39 4.31 6.63
C HIS A 81 -16.65 3.78 5.23
N THR A 82 -17.92 3.75 4.83
CA THR A 82 -18.37 3.33 3.51
C THR A 82 -18.75 4.56 2.68
N ARG A 83 -18.58 4.48 1.35
CA ARG A 83 -18.92 5.58 0.43
C ARG A 83 -20.39 6.00 0.51
N ASN A 84 -21.27 5.07 0.89
CA ASN A 84 -22.72 5.29 0.95
C ASN A 84 -23.24 5.67 2.35
N GLY A 85 -22.38 5.83 3.34
CA GLY A 85 -22.78 6.36 4.65
C GLY A 85 -23.74 5.48 5.45
N GLU A 86 -23.65 4.16 5.32
CA GLU A 86 -24.22 3.19 6.27
C GLU A 86 -23.15 2.67 7.23
#